data_AF-A0A620WB94-F1
#
_entry.id   AF-A0A620WB94-F1
#
_cell.length_a   1.000
_cell.length_b   1.000
_cell.length_c   1.000
_cell.angle_alpha   90.00
_cell.angle_beta   90.00
_cell.angle_gamma   90.00
#
_symmetry.space_group_name_H-M   'P 1'
#
loop_
_entity.id
_entity.type
_entity.pdbx_description
1 polymer ?
#
loop_
_entity_poly.entity_id
_entity_poly.type
_entity_poly.pdbx_seq_one_letter_code
_entity_poly.pdbx_strand_id
1 'polypeptide(L)'
;MIFTKFQSLTHKIDTMIIHDIKREMPLKYGLYRVAKWFAWLAHTGIFCTFIIYIGFSIITQHAGQELPETFKHGFALTFCSFATAALVSQWIGGGLHSKLEERIRMKWQNHAH
;
A
#
# COMPACT_ATOMS: atom_id res chain seq x y z
N MET A 1 -2.28 10.75 33.86
CA MET A 1 -3.33 11.57 33.20
C MET A 1 -2.79 12.70 32.32
N ILE A 2 -1.51 13.12 32.46
CA ILE A 2 -0.89 14.15 31.61
C ILE A 2 -0.49 13.60 30.23
N PHE A 3 0.00 12.35 30.16
CA PHE A 3 0.38 11.67 28.91
C PHE A 3 -0.78 11.47 27.94
N THR A 4 -1.98 11.14 28.43
CA THR A 4 -3.17 11.01 27.59
C THR A 4 -3.62 12.35 27.01
N LYS A 5 -3.43 13.44 27.76
CA LYS A 5 -3.69 14.81 27.28
C LYS A 5 -2.69 15.21 26.20
N PHE A 6 -1.40 14.91 26.39
CA PHE A 6 -0.35 15.12 25.40
C PHE A 6 -0.61 14.32 24.12
N GLN A 7 -0.92 13.02 24.21
CA GLN A 7 -1.32 12.20 23.06
C GLN A 7 -2.52 12.80 22.33
N SER A 8 -3.53 13.32 23.04
CA SER A 8 -4.68 13.97 22.40
C SER A 8 -4.32 15.28 21.71
N LEU A 9 -3.36 16.04 22.27
CA LEU A 9 -2.87 17.27 21.67
C LEU A 9 -2.04 16.98 20.43
N THR A 10 -1.10 16.02 20.50
CA THR A 10 -0.29 15.56 19.38
C THR A 10 -1.18 15.06 18.25
N HIS A 11 -2.18 14.22 18.57
CA HIS A 11 -3.15 13.74 17.59
C HIS A 11 -3.95 14.87 16.93
N LYS A 12 -4.38 15.88 17.69
CA LYS A 12 -5.10 17.04 17.13
C LYS A 12 -4.21 17.89 16.22
N ILE A 13 -2.95 18.12 16.60
CA ILE A 13 -1.99 18.86 15.79
C ILE A 13 -1.66 18.08 14.52
N ASP A 14 -1.43 16.77 14.60
CA ASP A 14 -1.21 15.89 13.44
C ASP A 14 -2.41 15.94 12.48
N THR A 15 -3.63 15.89 13.01
CA THR A 15 -4.86 15.99 12.21
C THR A 15 -4.96 17.34 11.50
N MET A 16 -4.60 18.43 12.17
CA MET A 16 -4.61 19.78 11.61
C MET A 16 -3.54 19.96 10.52
N ILE A 17 -2.32 19.45 10.75
CA ILE A 17 -1.23 19.49 9.77
C ILE A 17 -1.58 18.67 8.52
N ILE A 18 -2.17 17.48 8.69
CA ILE A 18 -2.63 16.64 7.58
C ILE A 18 -3.75 17.35 6.80
N HIS A 19 -4.70 17.99 7.49
CA HIS A 19 -5.77 18.75 6.87
C HIS A 19 -5.22 19.90 6.00
N ASP A 20 -4.27 20.67 6.52
CA ASP A 20 -3.64 21.76 5.78
C ASP A 20 -2.84 21.25 4.59
N ILE A 21 -2.09 20.16 4.73
CA ILE A 21 -1.33 19.56 3.62
C ILE A 21 -2.26 19.05 2.52
N LYS A 22 -3.41 18.47 2.89
CA LYS A 22 -4.44 18.07 1.94
C LYS A 22 -5.01 19.27 1.19
N ARG A 23 -5.13 20.43 1.84
CA ARG A 23 -5.60 21.68 1.22
C ARG A 23 -4.54 22.33 0.33
N GLU A 24 -3.28 22.32 0.75
CA GLU A 24 -2.16 22.91 0.01
C GLU A 24 -1.71 22.08 -1.20
N MET A 25 -1.76 20.75 -1.10
CA MET A 25 -1.31 19.84 -2.16
C MET A 25 -2.31 18.70 -2.38
N PRO A 26 -3.55 19.02 -2.80
CA PRO A 26 -4.60 18.01 -2.99
C PRO A 26 -4.21 16.96 -4.02
N LEU A 27 -3.49 17.35 -5.09
CA LEU A 27 -3.04 16.45 -6.15
C LEU A 27 -1.99 15.44 -5.66
N LYS A 28 -0.96 15.88 -4.93
CA LYS A 28 0.10 14.97 -4.45
C LYS A 28 -0.42 14.02 -3.38
N TYR A 29 -1.27 14.52 -2.48
CA TYR A 29 -1.94 13.69 -1.48
C TYR A 29 -2.92 12.71 -2.13
N GLY A 30 -3.67 13.16 -3.14
CA GLY A 30 -4.55 12.31 -3.96
C GLY A 30 -3.79 11.19 -4.66
N LEU A 31 -2.70 11.52 -5.37
CA LEU A 31 -1.83 10.53 -6.02
C LEU A 31 -1.26 9.54 -5.00
N TYR A 32 -0.80 10.01 -3.84
CA TYR A 32 -0.30 9.13 -2.77
C TYR A 32 -1.38 8.14 -2.32
N ARG A 33 -2.61 8.62 -2.11
CA ARG A 33 -3.73 7.76 -1.70
C ARG A 33 -4.07 6.73 -2.76
N VAL A 34 -4.10 7.14 -4.03
CA VAL A 34 -4.33 6.25 -5.17
C VAL A 34 -3.23 5.20 -5.28
N ALA A 35 -1.95 5.60 -5.23
CA ALA A 35 -0.82 4.69 -5.26
C ALA A 35 -0.87 3.67 -4.11
N LYS A 36 -1.23 4.11 -2.90
CA LYS A 36 -1.39 3.22 -1.74
C LYS A 36 -2.55 2.24 -1.92
N TRP A 37 -3.66 2.69 -2.51
CA TRP A 37 -4.81 1.84 -2.81
C TRP A 37 -4.47 0.79 -3.87
N PHE A 38 -3.77 1.18 -4.94
CA PHE A 38 -3.27 0.24 -5.96
C PHE A 38 -2.26 -0.76 -5.40
N ALA A 39 -1.33 -0.30 -4.55
CA ALA A 39 -0.40 -1.19 -3.87
C ALA A 39 -1.16 -2.22 -3.01
N TRP A 40 -2.19 -1.80 -2.28
CA TRP A 40 -3.02 -2.71 -1.50
C TRP A 40 -3.74 -3.73 -2.39
N LEU A 41 -4.39 -3.27 -3.47
CA LEU A 41 -5.08 -4.14 -4.42
C LEU A 41 -4.12 -5.15 -5.07
N ALA A 42 -2.91 -4.73 -5.43
CA ALA A 42 -1.89 -5.62 -5.98
C ALA A 42 -1.44 -6.69 -4.97
N HIS A 43 -1.22 -6.34 -3.70
CA HIS A 43 -0.91 -7.32 -2.66
C HIS A 43 -2.04 -8.32 -2.43
N THR A 44 -3.29 -7.84 -2.42
CA THR A 44 -4.47 -8.72 -2.35
C THR A 44 -4.53 -9.65 -3.56
N GLY A 45 -4.27 -9.15 -4.76
CA GLY A 45 -4.20 -9.94 -5.99
C GLY A 45 -3.14 -11.04 -5.93
N ILE A 46 -1.94 -10.74 -5.41
CA ILE A 46 -0.89 -11.74 -5.16
C ILE A 46 -1.38 -12.84 -4.23
N PHE A 47 -1.99 -12.46 -3.11
CA PHE A 47 -2.49 -13.41 -2.11
C PHE A 47 -3.59 -14.32 -2.67
N CYS A 48 -4.55 -13.75 -3.41
CA CYS A 48 -5.58 -14.52 -4.11
C CYS A 48 -4.98 -15.49 -5.13
N THR A 49 -4.00 -15.03 -5.91
CA THR A 49 -3.31 -15.84 -6.92
C THR A 49 -2.62 -17.05 -6.27
N PHE A 50 -1.99 -16.85 -5.10
CA PHE A 50 -1.41 -17.93 -4.30
C PHE A 50 -2.45 -18.94 -3.79
N ILE A 51 -3.57 -18.46 -3.23
CA ILE A 51 -4.64 -19.33 -2.73
C ILE A 51 -5.19 -20.20 -3.86
N ILE A 52 -5.45 -19.61 -5.03
CA ILE A 52 -5.96 -20.33 -6.20
C ILE A 52 -4.95 -21.39 -6.64
N TYR A 53 -3.66 -21.05 -6.70
CA TYR A 53 -2.61 -21.99 -7.07
C TYR A 53 -2.53 -23.18 -6.12
N ILE A 54 -2.53 -22.93 -4.81
CA ILE A 54 -2.48 -23.98 -3.79
C ILE A 54 -3.74 -24.84 -3.87
N GLY A 55 -4.93 -24.23 -3.92
CA GLY A 55 -6.20 -24.95 -3.98
C GLY A 55 -6.29 -25.86 -5.21
N PHE A 56 -5.92 -25.34 -6.39
CA PHE A 56 -5.93 -26.13 -7.61
C PHE A 56 -4.88 -27.25 -7.57
N SER A 57 -3.68 -26.98 -7.03
CA SER A 57 -2.63 -27.98 -6.88
C SER A 57 -3.04 -29.13 -5.98
N ILE A 58 -3.74 -28.84 -4.88
CA ILE A 58 -4.29 -29.87 -3.99
C ILE A 58 -5.30 -30.73 -4.74
N ILE A 59 -6.22 -30.11 -5.50
CA ILE A 59 -7.26 -30.83 -6.26
C ILE A 59 -6.63 -31.76 -7.31
N THR A 60 -5.67 -31.26 -8.11
CA THR A 60 -5.03 -32.08 -9.15
C THR A 60 -4.20 -33.20 -8.56
N GLN A 61 -3.50 -32.94 -7.44
CA GLN A 61 -2.74 -33.97 -6.74
C GLN A 61 -3.65 -35.06 -6.16
N HIS A 62 -4.83 -34.71 -5.63
CA HIS A 62 -5.83 -35.69 -5.19
C HIS A 62 -6.41 -36.50 -6.36
N ALA A 63 -6.48 -35.91 -7.55
CA ALA A 63 -6.90 -36.60 -8.77
C ALA A 63 -5.79 -37.48 -9.39
N GLY A 64 -4.57 -37.49 -8.82
CA GLY A 64 -3.41 -38.19 -9.41
C GLY A 64 -2.94 -37.58 -10.73
N GLN A 65 -3.33 -36.35 -11.02
CA GLN A 65 -2.99 -35.64 -12.24
C GLN A 65 -1.90 -34.60 -11.98
N GLU A 66 -1.01 -34.44 -12.95
CA GLU A 66 -0.04 -33.34 -12.91
C GLU A 66 -0.75 -32.00 -13.13
N LEU A 67 -0.19 -30.95 -12.52
CA LEU A 67 -0.71 -29.60 -12.69
C LEU A 67 -0.53 -29.17 -14.15
N PRO A 68 -1.61 -28.77 -14.87
CA PRO A 68 -1.53 -28.37 -16.26
C PRO A 68 -0.49 -27.26 -16.49
N GLU A 69 0.35 -27.40 -17.52
CA GLU A 69 1.36 -26.38 -17.88
C GLU A 69 0.72 -25.02 -18.17
N THR A 70 -0.45 -24.99 -18.80
CA THR A 70 -1.22 -23.77 -19.04
C THR A 70 -1.59 -23.05 -17.74
N PHE A 71 -1.90 -23.79 -16.69
CA PHE A 71 -2.20 -23.24 -15.37
C PHE A 71 -0.95 -22.69 -14.69
N LYS A 72 0.18 -23.42 -14.75
CA LYS A 72 1.48 -22.95 -14.23
C LYS A 72 1.93 -21.66 -14.90
N HIS A 73 1.83 -21.59 -16.22
CA HIS A 73 2.16 -20.39 -16.99
C HIS A 73 1.21 -19.22 -16.69
N GLY A 74 -0.10 -19.49 -16.62
CA GLY A 74 -1.10 -18.48 -16.25
C GLY A 74 -0.89 -17.91 -14.85
N PHE A 75 -0.55 -18.77 -13.88
CA PHE A 75 -0.16 -18.37 -12.53
C PHE A 75 1.07 -17.47 -12.55
N ALA A 76 2.15 -17.90 -13.21
CA ALA A 76 3.40 -17.13 -13.27
C ALA A 76 3.17 -15.73 -13.86
N LEU A 77 2.43 -15.64 -14.98
CA LEU A 77 2.11 -14.37 -15.62
C LEU A 77 1.29 -13.44 -14.70
N THR A 78 0.26 -13.99 -14.05
CA THR A 78 -0.63 -13.24 -13.16
C THR A 78 0.13 -12.75 -11.92
N PHE A 79 0.94 -13.62 -11.32
CA PHE A 79 1.80 -13.29 -10.19
C PHE A 79 2.80 -12.19 -10.54
N CYS A 80 3.53 -12.33 -11.65
CA CYS A 80 4.47 -11.32 -12.13
C CYS A 80 3.78 -9.98 -12.38
N SER A 81 2.58 -9.99 -12.98
CA SER A 81 1.82 -8.76 -13.26
C SER A 81 1.46 -8.01 -11.97
N PHE A 82 0.94 -8.72 -10.95
CA PHE A 82 0.64 -8.11 -9.66
C PHE A 82 1.91 -7.70 -8.89
N ALA A 83 2.98 -8.48 -8.96
CA ALA A 83 4.26 -8.13 -8.35
C ALA A 83 4.83 -6.83 -8.94
N THR A 84 4.84 -6.69 -10.27
CA THR A 84 5.25 -5.45 -10.94
C THR A 84 4.35 -4.28 -10.54
N ALA A 85 3.03 -4.47 -10.52
CA ALA A 85 2.08 -3.43 -10.10
C ALA A 85 2.31 -2.99 -8.65
N ALA A 86 2.60 -3.93 -7.74
CA ALA A 86 2.90 -3.66 -6.34
C ALA A 86 4.19 -2.85 -6.20
N LEU A 87 5.27 -3.24 -6.90
CA LEU A 87 6.56 -2.54 -6.87
C LEU A 87 6.45 -1.11 -7.42
N VAL A 88 5.80 -0.93 -8.57
CA VAL A 88 5.59 0.40 -9.16
C VAL A 88 4.77 1.28 -8.23
N SER A 89 3.69 0.74 -7.66
CA SER A 89 2.83 1.48 -6.73
C SER A 89 3.56 1.84 -5.43
N GLN A 90 4.41 0.95 -4.91
CA GLN A 90 5.26 1.23 -3.76
C GLN A 90 6.31 2.28 -4.06
N TRP A 91 6.92 2.26 -5.25
CA TRP A 91 7.93 3.25 -5.63
C TRP A 91 7.34 4.65 -5.76
N ILE A 92 6.21 4.77 -6.47
CA ILE A 92 5.46 6.03 -6.60
C ILE A 92 4.96 6.49 -5.22
N GLY A 93 4.35 5.58 -4.47
CA GLY A 93 3.83 5.85 -3.13
C GLY A 93 4.91 6.29 -2.15
N GLY A 94 6.07 5.64 -2.15
CA GLY A 94 7.21 5.94 -1.28
C GLY A 94 7.85 7.29 -1.61
N GLY A 95 8.04 7.61 -2.90
CA GLY A 95 8.55 8.91 -3.32
C GLY A 95 7.61 10.07 -2.96
N LEU A 96 6.30 9.84 -3.06
CA LEU A 96 5.29 10.81 -2.59
C LEU A 96 5.26 10.88 -1.06
N HIS A 97 5.38 9.74 -0.37
CA HIS A 97 5.38 9.69 1.09
C HIS A 97 6.52 10.52 1.68
N SER A 98 7.75 10.32 1.21
CA SER A 98 8.94 11.07 1.65
C SER A 98 8.75 12.58 1.47
N LYS A 99 8.20 13.02 0.33
CA LYS A 99 7.90 14.45 0.08
C LYS A 99 6.82 15.00 1.01
N LEU A 100 5.80 14.20 1.34
CA LEU A 100 4.78 14.61 2.31
C LEU A 100 5.34 14.65 3.73
N GLU A 101 6.15 13.66 4.12
CA GLU A 101 6.77 13.56 5.43
C GLU A 101 7.73 14.73 5.70
N GLU A 102 8.56 15.09 4.72
CA GLU A 102 9.44 16.26 4.82
C GLU A 102 8.66 17.56 5.04
N ARG A 103 7.52 17.72 4.35
CA ARG A 103 6.62 18.88 4.52
C ARG A 103 5.91 18.89 5.87
N ILE A 104 5.46 17.73 6.36
CA ILE A 104 4.90 17.58 7.71
C ILE A 104 5.96 18.01 8.73
N ARG A 105 7.19 17.51 8.59
CA ARG A 105 8.30 17.83 9.50
C ARG A 105 8.62 19.33 9.51
N MET A 106 8.69 19.98 8.35
CA MET A 106 8.90 21.43 8.28
C MET A 106 7.76 22.22 8.94
N LYS A 107 6.49 21.84 8.71
CA LYS A 107 5.35 22.48 9.38
C LYS A 107 5.38 22.29 10.89
N TRP A 108 5.76 21.11 11.36
CA TRP A 108 5.90 20.81 12.77
C TRP A 108 7.01 21.65 13.42
N GLN A 109 8.19 21.73 12.80
CA GLN A 109 9.30 22.55 13.29
C GLN A 109 8.93 24.05 13.36
N ASN A 110 8.18 24.55 12.37
CA ASN A 110 7.70 25.93 12.37
C ASN A 110 6.57 26.21 13.39
N HIS A 111 5.86 25.18 13.88
CA HIS A 111 4.87 25.33 14.96
C HIS A 111 5.49 25.17 16.35
N ALA A 112 6.67 24.56 16.45
CA ALA A 112 7.40 24.37 17.71
C ALA A 112 8.31 25.56 18.06
N HIS A 113 8.55 26.46 17.08
CA HIS A 113 9.19 27.77 17.25
C HIS A 113 8.13 28.87 17.35
#